data_AF-A0A1H1QN37-F1
#
_entry.id   AF-A0A1H1QN37-F1
#
_cell.length_a   1.000
_cell.length_b   1.000
_cell.length_c   1.000
_cell.angle_alpha   90.00
_cell.angle_beta   90.00
_cell.angle_gamma   90.00
#
_symmetry.space_group_name_H-M   'P 1'
#
loop_
_entity.id
_entity.type
_entity.pdbx_description
1 polymer ?
#
loop_
_entity_poly.entity_id
_entity_poly.type
_entity_poly.pdbx_seq_one_letter_code
_entity_poly.pdbx_strand_id
1 'polypeptide(L)' 'MNSMVQIHTAGNRVLPNASRASFWRLTQAGRVVGWAIGYQAAVAKARHIEQVQAGQQPLQVAA' A
#
# COMPACT_ATOMS: atom_id res chain seq x y z
N MET A 1 6.09 -18.59 -1.10
CA MET A 1 5.01 -18.06 -0.26
C MET A 1 4.59 -16.71 -0.83
N ASN A 2 3.47 -16.64 -1.53
CA ASN A 2 2.93 -15.39 -2.09
C ASN A 2 2.48 -14.50 -0.93
N SER A 3 3.33 -13.57 -0.51
CA SER A 3 3.00 -12.69 0.61
C SER A 3 2.03 -11.63 0.12
N MET A 4 0.73 -11.82 0.35
CA MET A 4 -0.29 -10.82 0.01
C MET A 4 -0.02 -9.49 0.73
N VAL A 5 -0.38 -8.38 0.08
CA VAL A 5 -0.24 -7.06 0.70
C VAL A 5 -1.41 -6.84 1.66
N GLN A 6 -1.09 -6.64 2.93
CA GLN A 6 -2.05 -6.36 3.99
C GLN A 6 -2.17 -4.85 4.21
N ILE A 7 -3.40 -4.36 4.34
CA ILE A 7 -3.69 -2.94 4.61
C ILE A 7 -4.07 -2.81 6.08
N HIS A 8 -3.33 -1.97 6.81
CA HIS A 8 -3.58 -1.68 8.22
C HIS A 8 -3.75 -0.18 8.41
N THR A 9 -4.50 0.23 9.44
CA THR A 9 -4.50 1.63 9.87
C THR A 9 -3.11 2.00 10.41
N ALA A 10 -2.56 3.14 9.98
CA ALA A 10 -1.26 3.59 10.43
C ALA A 10 -1.29 4.17 11.86
N GLY A 11 -2.48 4.59 12.32
CA GLY A 11 -2.68 5.16 13.65
C GLY A 11 -1.87 6.44 13.89
N ASN A 12 -1.97 6.96 15.12
CA ASN A 12 -1.36 8.24 15.51
C ASN A 12 0.18 8.19 15.66
N ARG A 13 0.80 7.02 15.47
CA ARG A 13 2.23 6.81 15.75
C ARG A 13 3.14 7.27 14.62
N VAL A 14 2.60 7.40 13.40
CA VAL A 14 3.40 7.68 12.19
C VAL A 14 3.18 9.11 11.68
N LEU A 15 2.02 9.72 11.99
CA LEU A 15 1.72 11.11 11.65
C LEU A 15 1.13 11.82 12.87
N PRO A 16 1.94 12.57 13.65
CA PRO A 16 1.39 13.50 14.62
C PRO A 16 0.65 14.57 13.81
N ASN A 17 -0.67 14.69 13.99
CA ASN A 17 -1.56 15.67 13.36
C ASN A 17 -2.24 15.28 12.03
N ALA A 18 -2.05 14.06 11.50
CA ALA A 18 -2.94 13.58 10.44
C ALA A 18 -4.24 13.09 11.07
N SER A 19 -5.35 13.70 10.67
CA SER A 19 -6.71 13.34 11.09
C SER A 19 -6.84 11.81 11.14
N ARG A 20 -7.16 11.28 12.33
CA ARG A 20 -7.11 9.86 12.75
C ARG A 20 -7.73 8.84 11.77
N ALA A 21 -8.51 9.29 10.80
CA ALA A 21 -9.32 8.46 9.92
C ALA A 21 -8.70 8.14 8.55
N SER A 22 -7.58 8.77 8.18
CA SER A 22 -7.22 8.83 6.75
C SER A 22 -5.84 8.28 6.39
N PHE A 23 -5.04 7.72 7.30
CA PHE A 23 -3.72 7.19 6.92
C PHE A 23 -3.62 5.67 7.11
N TRP A 24 -3.22 5.01 6.03
CA TRP A 24 -3.18 3.56 5.89
C TRP A 24 -1.76 3.11 5.55
N ARG A 25 -1.31 2.05 6.21
CA ARG A 25 -0.02 1.39 5.96
C ARG A 25 -0.25 0.09 5.20
N LEU A 26 0.63 -0.19 4.25
CA LEU A 26 0.65 -1.42 3.49
C LEU A 26 1.83 -2.25 3.98
N THR A 27 1.57 -3.49 4.38
CA THR A 27 2.59 -4.42 4.87
C THR A 27 2.59 -5.69 4.04
N GLN A 28 3.79 -6.21 3.77
CA GLN A 28 3.99 -7.47 3.09
C GLN A 28 5.05 -8.27 3.83
N ALA A 29 4.75 -9.54 4.15
CA ALA A 29 5.66 -10.40 4.93
C ALA A 29 6.19 -9.72 6.22
N GLY A 30 5.35 -8.94 6.90
CA GLY A 30 5.71 -8.19 8.10
C GLY A 30 6.53 -6.91 7.89
N ARG A 31 6.86 -6.54 6.64
CA ARG A 31 7.58 -5.30 6.30
C ARG A 31 6.64 -4.25 5.72
N VAL A 32 6.85 -2.98 6.06
CA VAL A 32 6.09 -1.88 5.45
C VAL A 32 6.59 -1.67 4.02
N VAL A 33 5.68 -1.79 3.06
CA VAL A 33 5.96 -1.60 1.62
C VAL A 33 5.34 -0.31 1.09
N GLY A 34 4.50 0.36 1.87
CA GLY A 34 3.95 1.64 1.47
C GLY A 34 3.00 2.27 2.48
N TRP A 35 2.64 3.51 2.16
CA TRP A 35 1.66 4.31 2.88
C TRP A 35 0.70 4.95 1.89
N ALA A 36 -0.52 5.23 2.35
CA ALA A 36 -1.55 5.88 1.55
C ALA A 36 -2.47 6.75 2.42
N ILE A 37 -2.87 7.89 1.86
CA ILE A 37 -3.89 8.75 2.42
C ILE A 37 -5.25 8.30 1.85
N GLY A 38 -6.07 7.68 2.69
CA GLY A 38 -7.38 7.14 2.36
C GLY A 38 -7.36 5.64 2.05
N TYR A 39 -8.45 4.95 2.37
CA TYR A 39 -8.57 3.51 2.18
C TYR A 39 -8.54 3.14 0.69
N GLN A 40 -9.23 3.90 -0.16
CA GLN A 40 -9.26 3.67 -1.60
C GLN A 40 -7.85 3.74 -2.22
N ALA A 41 -7.04 4.73 -1.81
CA ALA A 41 -5.66 4.85 -2.26
C ALA A 41 -4.80 3.67 -1.77
N ALA A 42 -5.04 3.18 -0.54
CA ALA A 42 -4.36 2.00 -0.01
C ALA A 42 -4.69 0.74 -0.81
N VAL A 43 -5.97 0.54 -1.17
CA VAL A 43 -6.41 -0.59 -1.99
C VAL A 43 -5.82 -0.54 -3.39
N ALA A 44 -5.85 0.63 -4.04
CA ALA A 44 -5.24 0.81 -5.36
C ALA A 44 -3.74 0.49 -5.34
N LYS A 45 -3.03 0.96 -4.30
CA LYS A 45 -1.59 0.70 -4.13
C LYS A 45 -1.29 -0.76 -3.82
N ALA A 46 -2.11 -1.42 -2.99
CA ALA A 46 -1.98 -2.85 -2.72
C ALA A 46 -2.13 -3.68 -4.00
N ARG A 47 -3.19 -3.41 -4.79
CA ARG A 47 -3.40 -4.07 -6.08
C ARG A 47 -2.24 -3.83 -7.05
N HIS A 48 -1.73 -2.61 -7.13
CA HIS A 48 -0.60 -2.31 -7.99
C HIS A 48 0.65 -3.10 -7.60
N ILE A 49 0.96 -3.17 -6.29
CA ILE A 49 2.09 -3.96 -5.79
C ILE A 49 1.88 -5.46 -6.10
N GLU A 50 0.68 -5.97 -5.91
CA GLU A 50 0.34 -7.36 -6.22
C GLU A 50 0.45 -7.68 -7.72
N GLN A 51 0.02 -6.77 -8.60
CA GLN A 51 0.16 -6.90 -10.05
C GLN A 51 1.63 -6.91 -10.48
N VAL A 52 2.42 -5.95 -10.00
CA VAL A 52 3.86 -5.87 -10.28
C VAL A 52 4.58 -7.14 -9.82
N GLN A 53 4.19 -7.69 -8.67
CA GLN A 53 4.78 -8.92 -8.14
C GLN A 53 4.31 -10.20 -8.84
N ALA A 54 3.08 -10.21 -9.35
CA ALA A 54 2.56 -11.29 -10.18
C ALA A 54 3.21 -11.34 -11.58
N GLY A 55 4.20 -10.48 -11.85
CA GLY A 55 4.81 -10.35 -13.17
C GLY A 55 3.91 -9.63 -14.18
N GLN A 56 2.75 -9.11 -13.76
CA GLN A 56 1.93 -8.19 -14.53
C GLN A 56 2.50 -6.78 -14.36
N GLN A 57 3.71 -6.57 -14.86
CA GLN A 57 4.18 -5.22 -15.11
C GLN A 57 3.25 -4.64 -16.20
N PRO A 58 2.53 -3.52 -15.99
CA PRO A 58 2.14 -2.72 -17.12
C PRO A 58 3.46 -2.33 -17.78
N LEU A 59 3.71 -2.84 -18.98
CA LEU A 59 4.74 -2.33 -19.88
C LEU A 59 4.62 -0.81 -19.82
N GLN A 60 5.57 -0.15 -19.13
CA GLN A 60 5.72 1.28 -19.25
C GLN A 60 6.11 1.50 -20.70
N VAL A 61 5.14 1.87 -21.52
CA VAL A 61 5.35 2.45 -22.84
C VAL A 61 6.07 3.77 -22.60
N ALA A 62 7.39 3.71 -22.62
CA ALA A 62 8.21 4.89 -22.86
C ALA A 62 7.91 5.32 -24.30
N ALA A 63 7.15 6.40 -24.44
CA ALA A 63 6.95 7.13 -25.68
C ALA A 63 8.10 8.12 -25.90
#